data_AF-A0A2G6U1S0-F1
#
_entry.id   AF-A0A2G6U1S0-F1
#
_cell.length_a   1.000
_cell.length_b   1.000
_cell.length_c   1.000
_cell.angle_alpha   90.00
_cell.angle_beta   90.00
_cell.angle_gamma   90.00
#
_symmetry.space_group_name_H-M   'P 1'
#
loop_
_entity.id
_entity.type
_entity.pdbx_description
1 polymer ?
#
loop_
_entity_poly.entity_id
_entity_poly.type
_entity_poly.pdbx_seq_one_letter_code
_entity_poly.pdbx_strand_id
1 'polypeptide(L)'
;MTGRAPSSGRQKGFTLVELLVVMALLSLLMLGLASAMSTVSQTQERVDARLERMDHQRVSIAFLRSVLGQVSAVRRQVGLRKQGESELFFEGGPQGMRWLGIMPARFGMGGRTHFQLSVEGDALVLRFAPWQGPDVMPDWGQSQSYVIDRGVTAFALRYQNAKLGVAHWQPQWGPEKDNEKELPSAVDVQVQTSAGAWPLTVVAMRATASTSPDAGARAVFGGSRS
;
A
#
# COMPACT_ATOMS: atom_id res chain seq x y z
N MET A 1 37.27 -1.20 98.12
CA MET A 1 37.28 -0.58 96.76
C MET A 1 37.86 -1.59 95.79
N THR A 2 37.04 -2.25 94.97
CA THR A 2 37.51 -3.11 93.87
C THR A 2 36.64 -2.84 92.65
N GLY A 3 37.23 -2.20 91.64
CA GLY A 3 36.55 -1.78 90.42
C GLY A 3 36.34 -2.95 89.46
N ARG A 4 35.14 -3.00 88.85
CA ARG A 4 34.76 -3.94 87.80
C ARG A 4 35.19 -3.38 86.44
N ALA A 5 36.03 -4.10 85.71
CA ALA A 5 36.44 -3.74 84.35
C ALA A 5 35.33 -4.07 83.32
N PRO A 6 35.20 -3.27 82.24
CA PRO A 6 34.19 -3.52 81.20
C PRO A 6 34.61 -4.68 80.28
N SER A 7 33.65 -5.56 79.95
CA SER A 7 33.84 -6.60 78.94
C SER A 7 33.74 -5.99 77.54
N SER A 8 34.85 -5.96 76.80
CA SER A 8 34.85 -5.56 75.39
C SER A 8 34.14 -6.62 74.55
N GLY A 9 32.98 -6.28 74.00
CA GLY A 9 32.30 -7.12 73.01
C GLY A 9 33.21 -7.30 71.80
N ARG A 10 33.56 -8.56 71.50
CA ARG A 10 34.29 -8.93 70.28
C ARG A 10 33.43 -8.59 69.07
N GLN A 11 33.78 -7.52 68.36
CA GLN A 11 33.22 -7.23 67.05
C GLN A 11 33.53 -8.44 66.15
N LYS A 12 32.48 -9.16 65.73
CA LYS A 12 32.59 -10.13 64.65
C LYS A 12 32.87 -9.34 63.38
N GLY A 13 34.14 -9.26 63.01
CA GLY A 13 34.57 -8.64 61.76
C GLY A 13 33.87 -9.33 60.60
N PHE A 14 33.17 -8.54 59.79
CA PHE A 14 32.58 -8.92 58.53
C PHE A 14 33.59 -9.74 57.72
N THR A 15 33.24 -10.96 57.35
CA THR A 15 34.16 -11.79 56.58
C THR A 15 34.20 -11.29 55.14
N LEU A 16 35.38 -11.32 54.50
CA LEU A 16 35.54 -11.04 53.07
C LEU A 16 34.56 -11.86 52.20
N VAL A 17 34.26 -13.08 52.66
CA VAL A 17 33.30 -14.01 52.03
C VAL A 17 31.89 -13.42 52.01
N GLU A 18 31.45 -12.76 53.08
CA GLU A 18 30.11 -12.16 53.18
C GLU A 18 29.95 -11.00 52.21
N LEU A 19 30.97 -10.14 52.07
CA LEU A 19 30.97 -9.07 51.07
C LEU A 19 30.95 -9.63 49.64
N LEU A 20 31.68 -10.73 49.40
CA LEU A 20 31.73 -11.42 48.11
C LEU A 20 30.37 -12.02 47.73
N VAL A 21 29.69 -12.67 48.69
CA VAL A 21 28.34 -13.23 48.50
C VAL A 21 27.34 -12.11 48.23
N VAL A 22 27.39 -10.99 48.96
CA VAL A 22 26.51 -9.84 48.73
C VAL A 22 26.72 -9.24 47.33
N MET A 23 27.98 -9.08 46.89
CA MET A 23 28.28 -8.59 45.54
C MET A 23 27.84 -9.58 44.45
N ALA A 24 28.00 -10.88 44.66
CA ALA A 24 27.53 -11.92 43.74
C ALA A 24 25.99 -11.90 43.63
N LEU A 25 25.28 -11.80 44.74
CA LEU A 25 23.83 -11.69 44.75
C LEU A 25 23.35 -10.39 44.09
N LEU A 26 24.01 -9.27 44.38
CA LEU A 26 23.68 -7.97 43.79
C LEU A 26 23.89 -7.97 42.27
N SER A 27 24.99 -8.57 41.79
CA SER A 27 25.29 -8.67 40.36
C SER A 27 24.31 -9.58 39.61
N LEU A 28 23.91 -10.71 40.20
CA LEU A 28 22.84 -11.56 39.67
C LEU A 28 21.50 -10.82 39.58
N LEU A 29 21.16 -10.03 40.59
CA LEU A 29 19.92 -9.26 40.64
C LEU A 29 19.89 -8.15 39.59
N MET A 30 21.00 -7.43 39.42
CA MET A 30 21.19 -6.44 38.35
C MET A 30 21.10 -7.06 36.95
N LEU A 31 21.70 -8.24 36.75
CA LEU A 31 21.67 -8.94 35.46
C LEU A 31 20.25 -9.41 35.10
N GLY A 32 19.51 -9.92 36.08
CA GLY A 32 18.09 -10.28 35.92
C GLY A 32 17.22 -9.07 35.56
N LEU A 33 17.44 -7.93 36.21
CA LEU A 33 16.70 -6.69 35.95
C LEU A 33 17.02 -6.13 34.55
N ALA A 34 18.30 -6.12 34.15
CA ALA A 34 18.73 -5.72 32.82
C ALA A 34 18.14 -6.62 31.72
N SER A 35 18.10 -7.94 31.95
CA SER A 35 17.48 -8.90 31.04
C SER A 35 15.98 -8.65 30.87
N ALA A 36 15.25 -8.41 31.97
CA ALA A 36 13.82 -8.09 31.93
C ALA A 36 13.55 -6.78 31.19
N MET A 37 14.34 -5.72 31.44
CA MET A 37 14.23 -4.44 30.73
C MET A 37 14.52 -4.59 29.23
N SER A 38 15.54 -5.37 28.86
CA SER A 38 15.86 -5.63 27.44
C SER A 38 14.75 -6.39 26.70
N THR A 39 14.05 -7.29 27.41
CA THR A 39 12.93 -8.06 26.85
C THR A 39 11.69 -7.17 26.64
N VAL A 40 11.40 -6.26 27.58
CA VAL A 40 10.32 -5.27 27.43
C VAL A 40 10.62 -4.29 26.29
N SER A 41 11.87 -3.82 26.17
CA SER A 41 12.32 -2.95 25.07
C SER A 41 12.11 -3.62 23.70
N GLN A 42 12.58 -4.85 23.55
CA GLN A 42 12.42 -5.61 22.30
C GLN A 42 10.95 -5.93 21.99
N THR A 43 10.10 -6.04 23.02
CA THR A 43 8.67 -6.29 22.84
C THR A 43 7.94 -5.04 22.36
N GLN A 44 8.28 -3.86 22.90
CA GLN A 44 7.74 -2.57 22.44
C GLN A 44 8.13 -2.28 20.99
N GLU A 45 9.41 -2.43 20.63
CA GLU A 45 9.89 -2.23 19.25
C GLU A 45 9.20 -3.16 18.23
N ARG A 46 8.92 -4.42 18.61
CA ARG A 46 8.20 -5.38 17.75
C ARG A 46 6.72 -5.04 17.58
N VAL A 47 6.08 -4.48 18.61
CA VAL A 47 4.69 -4.03 18.55
C VAL A 47 4.57 -2.77 17.69
N ASP A 48 5.45 -1.80 17.88
CA ASP A 48 5.46 -0.55 17.11
C ASP A 48 5.72 -0.82 15.62
N ALA A 49 6.70 -1.65 15.28
CA ALA A 49 6.96 -2.05 13.91
C ALA A 49 5.81 -2.85 13.28
N ARG A 50 4.99 -3.54 14.08
CA ARG A 50 3.78 -4.21 13.60
C ARG A 50 2.64 -3.22 13.35
N LEU A 51 2.46 -2.25 14.24
CA LEU A 51 1.46 -1.20 14.10
C LEU A 51 1.75 -0.30 12.90
N GLU A 52 3.00 0.12 12.70
CA GLU A 52 3.42 0.94 11.56
C GLU A 52 3.18 0.22 10.23
N ARG A 53 3.49 -1.08 10.16
CA ARG A 53 3.20 -1.91 8.97
C ARG A 53 1.70 -2.03 8.69
N MET A 54 0.89 -2.20 9.73
CA MET A 54 -0.57 -2.25 9.58
C MET A 54 -1.17 -0.92 9.12
N ASP A 55 -0.68 0.21 9.66
CA ASP A 55 -1.18 1.52 9.24
C ASP A 55 -0.73 1.85 7.80
N HIS A 56 0.53 1.54 7.44
CA HIS A 56 1.00 1.64 6.07
C HIS A 56 0.12 0.83 5.12
N GLN A 57 -0.14 -0.44 5.41
CA GLN A 57 -1.01 -1.30 4.58
C GLN A 57 -2.41 -0.68 4.42
N ARG A 58 -2.99 -0.14 5.50
CA ARG A 58 -4.31 0.51 5.46
C ARG A 58 -4.31 1.74 4.54
N VAL A 59 -3.29 2.58 4.63
CA VAL A 59 -3.12 3.76 3.78
C VAL A 59 -2.92 3.36 2.31
N SER A 60 -2.07 2.36 2.06
CA SER A 60 -1.77 1.85 0.73
C SER A 60 -3.01 1.23 0.05
N ILE A 61 -3.82 0.46 0.78
CA ILE A 61 -5.10 -0.06 0.28
C ILE A 61 -6.10 1.06 0.01
N ALA A 62 -6.20 2.05 0.90
CA ALA A 62 -7.07 3.21 0.70
C ALA A 62 -6.66 4.01 -0.54
N PHE A 63 -5.37 4.15 -0.78
CA PHE A 63 -4.83 4.76 -1.98
C PHE A 63 -5.19 3.96 -3.23
N LEU A 64 -4.94 2.65 -3.24
CA LEU A 64 -5.30 1.76 -4.34
C LEU A 64 -6.80 1.85 -4.68
N ARG A 65 -7.65 1.79 -3.67
CA ARG A 65 -9.11 1.97 -3.82
C ARG A 65 -9.47 3.31 -4.45
N SER A 66 -8.78 4.38 -4.07
CA SER A 66 -9.00 5.72 -4.60
C SER A 66 -8.65 5.81 -6.09
N VAL A 67 -7.52 5.26 -6.52
CA VAL A 67 -7.08 5.33 -7.93
C VAL A 67 -7.84 4.37 -8.84
N LEU A 68 -8.25 3.21 -8.33
CA LEU A 68 -9.11 2.26 -9.05
C LEU A 68 -10.56 2.74 -9.16
N GLY A 69 -11.02 3.51 -8.17
CA GLY A 69 -12.38 4.05 -8.14
C GLY A 69 -12.62 5.17 -9.15
N GLN A 70 -11.57 5.79 -9.69
CA GLN A 70 -11.64 6.94 -10.60
C GLN A 70 -10.98 6.61 -11.93
N VAL A 71 -11.74 6.02 -12.85
CA VAL A 71 -11.25 5.56 -14.16
C VAL A 71 -11.65 6.54 -15.25
N SER A 72 -10.81 6.70 -16.26
CA SER A 72 -11.08 7.55 -17.41
C SER A 72 -11.46 6.71 -18.64
N ALA A 73 -12.65 6.93 -19.18
CA ALA A 73 -13.16 6.24 -20.37
C ALA A 73 -12.72 6.90 -21.69
N VAL A 74 -11.50 7.45 -21.73
CA VAL A 74 -10.95 8.06 -22.94
C VAL A 74 -10.66 6.98 -23.96
N ARG A 75 -11.07 7.22 -25.20
CA ARG A 75 -10.81 6.30 -26.30
C ARG A 75 -9.43 6.57 -26.91
N ARG A 76 -8.69 5.50 -27.18
CA ARG A 76 -7.51 5.49 -28.06
C ARG A 76 -7.92 5.94 -29.45
N GLN A 77 -7.04 6.60 -30.19
CA GLN A 77 -7.30 6.87 -31.61
C GLN A 77 -7.31 5.56 -32.41
N VAL A 78 -8.11 5.49 -33.48
CA VAL A 78 -8.25 4.27 -34.30
C VAL A 78 -6.93 3.89 -34.98
N GLY A 79 -6.09 4.87 -35.34
CA GLY A 79 -4.81 4.64 -36.04
C GLY A 79 -3.62 4.22 -35.17
N LEU A 80 -3.73 4.30 -33.84
CA LEU A 80 -2.66 3.91 -32.90
C LEU A 80 -2.90 2.58 -32.20
N ARG A 81 -4.07 1.96 -32.43
CA ARG A 81 -4.41 0.65 -31.86
C ARG A 81 -3.90 -0.44 -32.78
N LYS A 82 -3.26 -1.48 -32.22
CA LYS A 82 -3.10 -2.74 -32.95
C LYS A 82 -4.44 -3.45 -33.04
N GLN A 83 -4.59 -4.33 -34.04
CA GLN A 83 -5.79 -5.13 -34.18
C GLN A 83 -5.97 -6.02 -32.94
N GLY A 84 -7.15 -5.98 -32.32
CA GLY A 84 -7.41 -6.67 -31.06
C GLY A 84 -6.83 -5.96 -29.83
N GLU A 85 -6.73 -4.63 -29.83
CA GLU A 85 -6.50 -3.82 -28.63
C GLU A 85 -7.79 -3.10 -28.20
N SER A 86 -7.97 -2.93 -26.89
CA SER A 86 -9.10 -2.19 -26.31
C SER A 86 -9.23 -0.78 -26.90
N GLU A 87 -10.45 -0.30 -27.17
CA GLU A 87 -10.69 1.09 -27.54
C GLU A 87 -10.35 2.05 -26.40
N LEU A 88 -10.36 1.58 -25.15
CA LEU A 88 -10.03 2.34 -23.97
C LEU A 88 -8.58 2.10 -23.55
N PHE A 89 -8.03 3.01 -22.77
CA PHE A 89 -6.75 2.79 -22.07
C PHE A 89 -6.97 1.89 -20.86
N PHE A 90 -7.36 0.64 -21.13
CA PHE A 90 -7.57 -0.38 -20.12
C PHE A 90 -7.17 -1.75 -20.65
N GLU A 91 -6.32 -2.42 -19.88
CA GLU A 91 -5.84 -3.79 -20.13
C GLU A 91 -5.85 -4.53 -18.80
N GLY A 92 -6.61 -5.63 -18.70
CA GLY A 92 -6.71 -6.42 -17.48
C GLY A 92 -6.31 -7.86 -17.70
N GLY A 93 -5.32 -8.35 -16.96
CA GLY A 93 -4.92 -9.75 -16.91
C GLY A 93 -4.87 -10.27 -15.47
N PRO A 94 -4.74 -11.59 -15.29
CA PRO A 94 -4.82 -12.20 -13.96
C PRO A 94 -3.67 -11.80 -13.04
N GLN A 95 -2.53 -11.36 -13.60
CA GLN A 95 -1.31 -11.02 -12.87
C GLN A 95 -0.93 -9.53 -12.97
N GLY A 96 -1.82 -8.71 -13.51
CA GLY A 96 -1.59 -7.28 -13.59
C GLY A 96 -2.60 -6.57 -14.47
N MET A 97 -2.69 -5.26 -14.30
CA MET A 97 -3.56 -4.42 -15.10
C MET A 97 -2.96 -3.06 -15.36
N ARG A 98 -3.40 -2.44 -16.43
CA ARG A 98 -3.12 -1.06 -16.78
C ARG A 98 -4.42 -0.33 -17.03
N TRP A 99 -4.52 0.88 -16.54
CA TRP A 99 -5.69 1.72 -16.79
C TRP A 99 -5.32 3.19 -16.83
N LEU A 100 -6.18 3.98 -17.47
CA LEU A 100 -6.16 5.42 -17.35
C LEU A 100 -7.14 5.84 -16.25
N GLY A 101 -6.67 6.63 -15.29
CA GLY A 101 -7.47 7.11 -14.18
C GLY A 101 -7.20 8.57 -13.85
N ILE A 102 -7.70 9.01 -12.71
CA ILE A 102 -7.43 10.34 -12.16
C ILE A 102 -6.60 10.20 -10.89
N MET A 103 -5.46 10.88 -10.84
CA MET A 103 -4.63 10.93 -9.64
C MET A 103 -5.30 11.84 -8.59
N PRO A 104 -5.51 11.38 -7.34
CA PRO A 104 -6.08 12.22 -6.30
C PRO A 104 -5.13 13.37 -5.93
N ALA A 105 -5.67 14.58 -5.79
CA ALA A 105 -4.92 15.82 -5.59
C ALA A 105 -3.93 15.80 -4.40
N ARG A 106 -4.22 15.01 -3.37
CA ARG A 106 -3.36 14.85 -2.18
C ARG A 106 -1.97 14.26 -2.48
N PHE A 107 -1.74 13.73 -3.69
CA PHE A 107 -0.46 13.15 -4.11
C PHE A 107 0.37 14.08 -5.00
N GLY A 108 0.07 15.37 -5.04
CA GLY A 108 0.89 16.39 -5.72
C GLY A 108 0.81 16.37 -7.25
N MET A 109 0.33 15.28 -7.86
CA MET A 109 -0.08 15.18 -9.25
C MET A 109 -1.59 15.21 -9.33
N GLY A 110 -2.14 16.30 -9.85
CA GLY A 110 -3.54 16.34 -10.28
C GLY A 110 -3.65 15.82 -11.71
N GLY A 111 -4.82 15.27 -12.05
CA GLY A 111 -5.17 15.03 -13.44
C GLY A 111 -5.03 13.59 -13.91
N ARG A 112 -5.20 13.43 -15.23
CA ARG A 112 -5.31 12.13 -15.87
C ARG A 112 -3.95 11.44 -15.87
N THR A 113 -3.91 10.19 -15.46
CA THR A 113 -2.67 9.47 -15.15
C THR A 113 -2.82 8.01 -15.57
N HIS A 114 -1.80 7.48 -16.25
CA HIS A 114 -1.69 6.05 -16.50
C HIS A 114 -1.26 5.36 -15.22
N PHE A 115 -1.90 4.23 -14.93
CA PHE A 115 -1.57 3.37 -13.81
C PHE A 115 -1.26 1.97 -14.30
N GLN A 116 -0.32 1.31 -13.65
CA GLN A 116 -0.04 -0.11 -13.80
C GLN A 116 0.07 -0.73 -12.41
N LEU A 117 -0.69 -1.79 -12.18
CA LEU A 117 -0.59 -2.61 -10.97
C LEU A 117 -0.01 -3.97 -11.36
N SER A 118 1.09 -4.36 -10.72
CA SER A 118 1.73 -5.66 -10.91
C SER A 118 2.60 -6.04 -9.72
N VAL A 119 2.99 -7.31 -9.65
CA VAL A 119 4.01 -7.78 -8.70
C VAL A 119 5.39 -7.65 -9.34
N GLU A 120 6.33 -7.06 -8.60
CA GLU A 120 7.74 -6.89 -8.97
C GLU A 120 8.62 -7.50 -7.88
N GLY A 121 9.25 -8.64 -8.17
CA GLY A 121 9.91 -9.44 -7.14
C GLY A 121 8.88 -9.98 -6.14
N ASP A 122 8.98 -9.55 -4.87
CA ASP A 122 8.05 -9.88 -3.79
C ASP A 122 7.11 -8.70 -3.43
N ALA A 123 7.13 -7.60 -4.21
CA ALA A 123 6.38 -6.39 -3.88
C ALA A 123 5.20 -6.19 -4.83
N LEU A 124 4.05 -5.81 -4.29
CA LEU A 124 2.95 -5.29 -5.10
C LEU A 124 3.20 -3.81 -5.37
N VAL A 125 3.36 -3.44 -6.64
CA VAL A 125 3.77 -2.11 -7.06
C VAL A 125 2.69 -1.46 -7.92
N LEU A 126 2.38 -0.21 -7.60
CA LEU A 126 1.63 0.69 -8.47
C LEU A 126 2.61 1.62 -9.17
N ARG A 127 2.79 1.44 -10.48
CA ARG A 127 3.47 2.40 -11.34
C ARG A 127 2.49 3.42 -11.88
N PHE A 128 2.94 4.64 -12.06
CA PHE A 128 2.10 5.70 -12.62
C PHE A 128 2.91 6.75 -13.38
N ALA A 129 2.28 7.29 -14.42
CA ALA A 129 2.85 8.30 -15.29
C ALA A 129 1.77 9.28 -15.76
N PRO A 130 2.04 10.60 -15.76
CA PRO A 130 1.07 11.59 -16.25
C PRO A 130 0.63 11.30 -17.69
N TRP A 131 -0.64 11.54 -17.97
CA TRP A 131 -1.17 11.48 -19.33
C TRP A 131 -0.61 12.63 -20.17
N GLN A 132 0.00 12.29 -21.31
CA GLN A 132 0.60 13.26 -22.24
C GLN A 132 -0.15 13.41 -23.56
N GLY A 133 -1.25 12.67 -23.74
CA GLY A 133 -2.03 12.68 -24.96
C GLY A 133 -2.45 11.27 -25.38
N PRO A 134 -3.37 11.14 -26.34
CA PRO A 134 -3.88 9.85 -26.81
C PRO A 134 -2.83 9.02 -27.56
N ASP A 135 -1.73 9.65 -27.98
CA ASP A 135 -0.76 9.06 -28.89
C ASP A 135 0.56 8.71 -28.18
N VAL A 136 0.67 9.04 -26.90
CA VAL A 136 1.88 8.88 -26.09
C VAL A 136 1.61 7.84 -25.00
N MET A 137 2.28 6.68 -25.13
CA MET A 137 2.25 5.64 -24.10
C MET A 137 3.38 5.88 -23.08
N PRO A 138 3.18 5.63 -21.79
CA PRO A 138 4.24 5.80 -20.80
C PRO A 138 5.38 4.80 -20.97
N ASP A 139 6.61 5.27 -20.74
CA ASP A 139 7.76 4.39 -20.48
C ASP A 139 7.69 3.89 -19.04
N TRP A 140 7.21 2.65 -18.87
CA TRP A 140 7.07 2.03 -17.56
C TRP A 140 8.41 1.81 -16.83
N GLY A 141 9.53 1.76 -17.54
CA GLY A 141 10.86 1.67 -16.91
C GLY A 141 11.24 2.93 -16.13
N GLN A 142 10.71 4.08 -16.55
CA GLN A 142 10.99 5.40 -15.98
C GLN A 142 9.78 6.03 -15.24
N SER A 143 8.63 5.35 -15.24
CA SER A 143 7.45 5.80 -14.50
C SER A 143 7.72 5.82 -13.00
N GLN A 144 7.05 6.73 -12.29
CA GLN A 144 7.08 6.73 -10.84
C GLN A 144 6.42 5.46 -10.28
N SER A 145 6.90 4.98 -9.14
CA SER A 145 6.41 3.75 -8.52
C SER A 145 6.09 3.97 -7.05
N TYR A 146 5.01 3.36 -6.59
CA TYR A 146 4.61 3.27 -5.20
C TYR A 146 4.47 1.81 -4.80
N VAL A 147 5.24 1.38 -3.80
CA VAL A 147 5.13 0.03 -3.23
C VAL A 147 3.90 0.00 -2.32
N ILE A 148 2.92 -0.82 -2.67
CA ILE A 148 1.68 -0.96 -1.87
C ILE A 148 1.93 -1.87 -0.68
N ASP A 149 2.60 -3.01 -0.89
CA ASP A 149 2.95 -3.98 0.14
C ASP A 149 4.12 -4.87 -0.33
N ARG A 150 4.76 -5.58 0.61
CA ARG A 150 5.90 -6.48 0.38
C ARG A 150 5.64 -7.90 0.90
N GLY A 151 6.50 -8.83 0.51
CA GLY A 151 6.35 -10.24 0.87
C GLY A 151 5.13 -10.89 0.22
N VAL A 152 4.74 -10.45 -0.97
CA VAL A 152 3.62 -11.03 -1.74
C VAL A 152 3.98 -12.46 -2.14
N THR A 153 3.16 -13.41 -1.73
CA THR A 153 3.31 -14.84 -2.02
C THR A 153 2.31 -15.33 -3.06
N ALA A 154 1.17 -14.65 -3.19
CA ALA A 154 0.19 -14.90 -4.25
C ALA A 154 -0.54 -13.60 -4.64
N PHE A 155 -0.81 -13.45 -5.94
CA PHE A 155 -1.55 -12.33 -6.49
C PHE A 155 -2.50 -12.81 -7.60
N ALA A 156 -3.72 -12.29 -7.59
CA ALA A 156 -4.67 -12.49 -8.67
C ALA A 156 -5.61 -11.29 -8.82
N LEU A 157 -5.99 -11.00 -10.06
CA LEU A 157 -7.01 -10.03 -10.40
C LEU A 157 -8.21 -10.73 -11.04
N ARG A 158 -9.41 -10.27 -10.69
CA ARG A 158 -10.65 -10.63 -11.39
C ARG A 158 -11.45 -9.37 -11.71
N TYR A 159 -12.21 -9.46 -12.79
CA TYR A 159 -12.94 -8.33 -13.37
C TYR A 159 -14.41 -8.69 -13.46
N GLN A 160 -15.28 -7.80 -13.00
CA GLN A 160 -16.72 -8.00 -13.03
C GLN A 160 -17.31 -7.45 -14.33
N ASN A 161 -18.15 -8.26 -14.99
CA ASN A 161 -18.93 -7.83 -16.15
C ASN A 161 -20.40 -7.60 -15.76
N ALA A 162 -20.78 -6.36 -15.45
CA ALA A 162 -22.16 -6.05 -15.08
C ALA A 162 -23.19 -6.37 -16.17
N LYS A 163 -22.82 -6.40 -17.46
CA LYS A 163 -23.76 -6.71 -18.55
C LYS A 163 -24.19 -8.17 -18.56
N LEU A 164 -23.30 -9.06 -18.12
CA LEU A 164 -23.59 -10.48 -17.96
C LEU A 164 -24.16 -10.80 -16.57
N GLY A 165 -24.32 -9.78 -15.72
CA GLY A 165 -24.84 -9.88 -14.36
C GLY A 165 -23.77 -9.72 -13.28
N VAL A 166 -24.20 -9.29 -12.09
CA VAL A 166 -23.30 -8.94 -10.96
C VAL A 166 -22.47 -10.13 -10.43
N ALA A 167 -22.86 -11.36 -10.72
CA ALA A 167 -22.11 -12.55 -10.30
C ALA A 167 -21.02 -12.98 -11.28
N HIS A 168 -20.93 -12.34 -12.46
CA HIS A 168 -19.99 -12.76 -13.50
C HIS A 168 -18.63 -12.07 -13.35
N TRP A 169 -17.64 -12.89 -13.01
CA TRP A 169 -16.26 -12.51 -12.77
C TRP A 169 -15.31 -13.29 -13.67
N GLN A 170 -14.49 -12.59 -14.44
CA GLN A 170 -13.53 -13.16 -15.39
C GLN A 170 -12.08 -12.81 -14.98
N PRO A 171 -11.09 -13.69 -15.26
CA PRO A 171 -9.69 -13.47 -14.87
C PRO A 171 -8.95 -12.48 -15.79
N GLN A 172 -9.56 -12.11 -16.91
CA GLN A 172 -8.97 -11.24 -17.93
C GLN A 172 -10.05 -10.32 -18.47
N TRP A 173 -9.66 -9.11 -18.84
CA TRP A 173 -10.55 -8.12 -19.41
C TRP A 173 -9.89 -7.44 -20.61
N GLY A 174 -10.64 -7.40 -21.70
CA GLY A 174 -10.17 -6.88 -22.98
C GLY A 174 -10.77 -7.62 -24.17
N PRO A 175 -10.10 -7.56 -25.34
CA PRO A 175 -10.65 -7.96 -26.63
C PRO A 175 -11.02 -9.41 -26.79
N GLU A 176 -10.26 -10.32 -26.18
CA GLU A 176 -10.56 -11.77 -26.20
C GLU A 176 -11.93 -12.12 -25.60
N LYS A 177 -12.57 -11.19 -24.88
CA LYS A 177 -13.86 -11.36 -24.23
C LYS A 177 -14.91 -10.35 -24.71
N ASP A 178 -14.74 -9.78 -25.91
CA ASP A 178 -15.61 -8.75 -26.50
C ASP A 178 -15.76 -7.49 -25.64
N ASN A 179 -14.80 -7.21 -24.75
CA ASN A 179 -14.83 -6.05 -23.84
C ASN A 179 -14.02 -4.86 -24.35
N GLU A 180 -13.78 -4.76 -25.66
CA GLU A 180 -12.96 -3.73 -26.30
C GLU A 180 -13.44 -2.31 -25.99
N LYS A 181 -14.75 -2.15 -25.84
CA LYS A 181 -15.40 -0.83 -25.77
C LYS A 181 -15.73 -0.42 -24.34
N GLU A 182 -15.37 -1.25 -23.35
CA GLU A 182 -15.94 -1.18 -22.02
C GLU A 182 -14.91 -1.37 -20.91
N LEU A 183 -15.21 -0.75 -19.77
CA LEU A 183 -14.49 -0.96 -18.53
C LEU A 183 -15.23 -2.02 -17.70
N PRO A 184 -14.52 -2.81 -16.87
CA PRO A 184 -15.18 -3.65 -15.91
C PRO A 184 -15.93 -2.78 -14.90
N SER A 185 -17.03 -3.31 -14.33
CA SER A 185 -17.79 -2.59 -13.31
C SER A 185 -17.08 -2.59 -11.96
N ALA A 186 -16.29 -3.63 -11.70
CA ALA A 186 -15.48 -3.76 -10.50
C ALA A 186 -14.24 -4.63 -10.75
N VAL A 187 -13.22 -4.42 -9.93
CA VAL A 187 -12.00 -5.23 -9.86
C VAL A 187 -11.91 -5.85 -8.47
N ASP A 188 -11.65 -7.15 -8.42
CA ASP A 188 -11.30 -7.88 -7.21
C ASP A 188 -9.78 -8.07 -7.19
N VAL A 189 -9.14 -7.51 -6.16
CA VAL A 189 -7.70 -7.57 -5.95
C VAL A 189 -7.42 -8.59 -4.84
N GLN A 190 -6.86 -9.73 -5.22
CA GLN A 190 -6.56 -10.82 -4.30
C GLN A 190 -5.05 -10.87 -4.05
N VAL A 191 -4.66 -10.72 -2.78
CA VAL A 191 -3.25 -10.70 -2.38
C VAL A 191 -3.07 -11.58 -1.14
N GLN A 192 -2.06 -12.43 -1.19
CA GLN A 192 -1.51 -13.10 -0.01
C GLN A 192 -0.08 -12.62 0.21
N THR A 193 0.26 -12.41 1.48
CA THR A 193 1.61 -12.01 1.88
C THR A 193 2.16 -12.98 2.92
N SER A 194 3.46 -12.94 3.16
CA SER A 194 4.12 -13.67 4.25
C SER A 194 3.61 -13.24 5.64
N ALA A 195 3.02 -12.04 5.77
CA ALA A 195 2.43 -11.54 7.01
C ALA A 195 0.95 -11.97 7.18
N GLY A 196 0.31 -12.49 6.13
CA GLY A 196 -1.09 -12.92 6.13
C GLY A 196 -1.85 -12.53 4.86
N ALA A 197 -3.12 -12.91 4.81
CA ALA A 197 -4.02 -12.54 3.72
C ALA A 197 -4.44 -11.06 3.82
N TRP A 198 -4.54 -10.39 2.68
CA TRP A 198 -5.17 -9.07 2.61
C TRP A 198 -6.66 -9.15 2.92
N PRO A 199 -7.28 -8.03 3.36
CA PRO A 199 -8.73 -7.92 3.41
C PRO A 199 -9.33 -8.01 2.00
N LEU A 200 -10.57 -8.49 1.92
CA LEU A 200 -11.32 -8.56 0.66
C LEU A 200 -11.34 -7.18 -0.02
N THR A 201 -10.74 -7.09 -1.21
CA THR A 201 -10.54 -5.83 -1.92
C THR A 201 -11.23 -5.82 -3.26
N VAL A 202 -12.56 -5.67 -3.20
CA VAL A 202 -13.39 -5.36 -4.35
C VAL A 202 -13.54 -3.84 -4.49
N VAL A 203 -13.24 -3.31 -5.67
CA VAL A 203 -13.31 -1.88 -5.99
C VAL A 203 -14.16 -1.65 -7.22
N ALA A 204 -15.26 -0.90 -7.07
CA ALA A 204 -16.08 -0.45 -8.19
C ALA A 204 -15.30 0.56 -9.04
N MET A 205 -15.24 0.31 -10.35
CA MET A 205 -14.60 1.20 -11.31
C MET A 205 -15.64 2.17 -11.87
N ARG A 206 -15.52 3.44 -11.48
CA ARG A 206 -16.45 4.48 -11.95
C ARG A 206 -15.76 5.33 -12.99
N ALA A 207 -16.32 5.32 -14.20
CA ALA A 207 -15.88 6.22 -15.26
C ALA A 207 -16.19 7.67 -14.84
N THR A 208 -15.16 8.50 -14.73
CA THR A 208 -15.36 9.94 -14.57
C THR A 208 -15.83 10.52 -15.89
N ALA A 209 -16.90 11.33 -15.86
CA ALA A 209 -17.34 12.07 -17.03
C ALA A 209 -16.15 12.86 -17.61
N SER A 210 -15.97 12.79 -18.93
CA SER A 210 -14.88 13.44 -19.63
C SER A 210 -15.00 14.96 -19.50
N THR A 211 -14.28 15.58 -18.58
CA THR A 211 -13.91 17.00 -18.78
C THR A 211 -12.85 16.99 -19.89
N SER A 212 -13.29 17.21 -21.12
CA SER A 212 -12.41 17.50 -22.24
C SER A 212 -11.65 18.80 -21.93
N PRO A 213 -10.31 18.84 -22.06
CA PRO A 213 -9.57 20.09 -21.91
C PRO A 213 -9.87 21.14 -23.00
N ASP A 214 -10.59 20.77 -24.07
CA ASP A 214 -10.95 21.67 -25.17
C ASP A 214 -12.04 22.71 -24.85
N ALA A 215 -12.61 22.70 -23.65
CA ALA A 215 -13.60 23.71 -23.23
C ALA A 215 -12.98 25.07 -22.86
N GLY A 216 -11.69 25.30 -23.11
CA GLY A 216 -10.96 26.53 -22.77
C GLY A 216 -10.97 27.65 -23.81
N ALA A 217 -11.55 27.46 -25.01
CA ALA A 217 -11.40 28.44 -26.10
C ALA A 217 -12.67 28.71 -26.92
N ARG A 218 -13.86 28.79 -26.28
CA ARG A 218 -15.02 29.44 -26.93
C ARG A 218 -16.14 29.82 -25.95
N ALA A 219 -15.84 30.70 -24.99
CA ALA A 219 -16.88 31.48 -24.33
C ALA A 219 -17.26 32.67 -25.25
N VAL A 220 -18.29 32.48 -26.08
CA VAL A 220 -18.94 33.57 -26.81
C VAL A 220 -19.80 34.34 -25.80
N PHE A 221 -19.31 35.49 -25.32
CA PHE A 221 -20.14 36.45 -24.62
C PHE A 221 -21.05 37.14 -25.64
N GLY A 222 -22.24 36.59 -25.83
CA GLY A 222 -23.34 37.27 -26.54
C GLY A 222 -24.05 38.22 -25.58
N GLY A 223 -23.64 39.50 -25.59
CA GLY A 223 -24.40 40.58 -24.97
C GLY A 223 -25.31 41.22 -26.02
N SER A 224 -26.61 40.95 -25.98
CA SER A 224 -27.60 41.71 -26.73
C SER A 224 -28.12 42.87 -25.87
N ARG A 225 -27.80 44.10 -26.28
CA ARG A 225 -28.56 45.30 -25.92
C ARG A 225 -29.50 45.63 -27.07
N SER A 226 -30.79 45.72 -26.77
CA SER A 226 -31.75 46.61 -27.39
C SER A 226 -32.98 46.66 -26.50
#